data_AF-A0A7X8M370-F1
#
_entry.id   AF-A0A7X8M370-F1
#
_cell.length_a   1.000
_cell.length_b   1.000
_cell.length_c   1.000
_cell.angle_alpha   90.00
_cell.angle_beta   90.00
_cell.angle_gamma   90.00
#
_symmetry.space_group_name_H-M   'P 1'
#
loop_
_entity.id
_entity.type
_entity.pdbx_description
1 polymer ?
#
loop_
_entity_poly.entity_id
_entity_poly.type
_entity_poly.pdbx_seq_one_letter_code
_entity_poly.pdbx_strand_id
1 'polypeptide(L)'
;MSFLKEIEKRILVHDGSKGYLLQKMGLKGGECGELWNLTNQDAVREVHRAYLEAGSDVLQTNTFPGNRIHLERFGLGDKTYEINYWGARLAKEVAGSRAFVSASIGPAGLLFEPLGDLTFENAYEVYYEQVKALADGGADIINFETFTDLTELRTAFLAARDASDLPVICSLAFENNGRTLMGTDAFIAVTVLKSLGVDMIGVNCSFGPEHMTGIVESMYKAGGGFLSVKPNAGLPSVSDNVVTYNESPDHFAELSSAFVNYGARLIGGCCGTTPDFIRALKERISHLEPVPGQERKAGYITSDVKHIDVAYLDDANIYRLDAAIDPAVSEALEKNDISWTEEAALDLAAEGYDAILVNVDSVGGDTGLLANVIDRLQWYVKDPFIIQTDNAAALESALKIYRGTAGVVLNDRSDDEIRKVAEKYGGVIISRSIAG
;
A
#
# COMPACT_ATOMS: atom_id res chain seq x y z
N MET A 1 -15.52 9.02 -18.13
CA MET A 1 -16.15 8.86 -16.80
C MET A 1 -15.05 9.00 -15.77
N SER A 2 -15.32 9.47 -14.55
CA SER A 2 -14.31 9.59 -13.48
C SER A 2 -14.58 8.52 -12.44
N PHE A 3 -13.59 7.67 -12.16
CA PHE A 3 -13.70 6.57 -11.20
C PHE A 3 -14.10 7.08 -9.80
N LEU A 4 -13.38 8.08 -9.28
CA LEU A 4 -13.65 8.64 -7.94
C LEU A 4 -15.08 9.20 -7.81
N LYS A 5 -15.60 9.82 -8.86
CA LYS A 5 -17.00 10.30 -8.87
C LYS A 5 -18.03 9.19 -8.97
N GLU A 6 -17.67 8.02 -9.49
CA GLU A 6 -18.59 6.88 -9.58
C GLU A 6 -18.71 6.14 -8.25
N ILE A 7 -17.60 5.95 -7.52
CA ILE A 7 -17.62 5.30 -6.19
C ILE A 7 -18.36 6.14 -5.13
N GLU A 8 -18.45 7.46 -5.31
CA GLU A 8 -19.31 8.33 -4.48
C GLU A 8 -20.81 8.02 -4.67
N LYS A 9 -21.21 7.60 -5.87
CA LYS A 9 -22.62 7.47 -6.26
C LYS A 9 -23.16 6.06 -6.13
N ARG A 10 -22.33 5.06 -6.40
CA ARG A 10 -22.76 3.66 -6.47
C ARG A 10 -21.65 2.69 -6.10
N ILE A 11 -22.04 1.46 -5.82
CA ILE A 11 -21.11 0.35 -5.63
C ILE A 11 -20.68 -0.15 -7.01
N LEU A 12 -19.38 -0.30 -7.22
CA LEU A 12 -18.78 -0.85 -8.43
C LEU A 12 -18.36 -2.31 -8.22
N VAL A 13 -18.54 -3.13 -9.25
CA VAL A 13 -18.02 -4.50 -9.27
C VAL A 13 -16.65 -4.52 -9.92
N HIS A 14 -15.66 -4.99 -9.17
CA HIS A 14 -14.36 -5.36 -9.70
C HIS A 14 -14.41 -6.81 -10.19
N ASP A 15 -13.59 -7.13 -11.18
CA ASP A 15 -13.50 -8.48 -11.72
C ASP A 15 -12.76 -9.48 -10.80
N GLY A 16 -12.61 -10.72 -11.29
CA GLY A 16 -11.96 -11.84 -10.58
C GLY A 16 -10.54 -12.19 -11.06
N SER A 17 -10.07 -13.37 -10.68
CA SER A 17 -8.69 -13.83 -10.90
C SER A 17 -8.32 -14.08 -12.37
N LYS A 18 -7.32 -13.34 -12.86
CA LYS A 18 -6.72 -13.53 -14.20
C LYS A 18 -5.95 -14.83 -14.32
N GLY A 19 -4.98 -15.07 -13.42
CA GLY A 19 -4.13 -16.26 -13.45
C GLY A 19 -4.93 -17.56 -13.48
N TYR A 20 -5.98 -17.67 -12.65
CA TYR A 20 -6.84 -18.85 -12.63
C TYR A 20 -7.57 -19.12 -13.96
N LEU A 21 -8.06 -18.09 -14.67
CA LEU A 21 -8.68 -18.30 -15.98
C LEU A 21 -7.65 -18.60 -17.07
N LEU A 22 -6.48 -17.95 -17.04
CA LEU A 22 -5.40 -18.24 -17.98
C LEU A 22 -4.88 -19.68 -17.82
N GLN A 23 -4.80 -20.19 -16.58
CA GLN A 23 -4.48 -21.59 -16.31
C GLN A 23 -5.50 -22.55 -16.94
N LYS A 24 -6.80 -22.23 -16.85
CA LYS A 24 -7.86 -23.00 -17.54
C LYS A 24 -7.75 -22.94 -19.06
N MET A 25 -7.09 -21.90 -19.60
CA MET A 25 -6.79 -21.75 -21.03
C MET A 25 -5.44 -22.34 -21.43
N GLY A 26 -4.70 -22.96 -20.50
CA GLY A 26 -3.49 -23.72 -20.79
C GLY A 26 -2.18 -23.10 -20.32
N LEU A 27 -2.21 -21.96 -19.60
CA LEU A 27 -1.01 -21.42 -18.93
C LEU A 27 -0.52 -22.42 -17.87
N LYS A 28 0.72 -22.88 -18.01
CA LYS A 28 1.28 -23.89 -17.10
C LYS A 28 1.90 -23.24 -15.86
N GLY A 29 1.96 -24.00 -14.77
CA GLY A 29 2.70 -23.58 -13.58
C GLY A 29 4.17 -23.34 -13.92
N GLY A 30 4.71 -22.19 -13.49
CA GLY A 30 6.09 -21.77 -13.77
C GLY A 30 6.28 -21.01 -15.08
N GLU A 31 5.25 -20.84 -15.91
CA GLU A 31 5.29 -19.91 -17.05
C GLU A 31 4.99 -18.46 -16.59
N CYS A 32 5.56 -17.46 -17.28
CA CYS A 32 5.23 -16.06 -17.06
C CYS A 32 3.90 -15.72 -17.77
N GLY A 33 2.84 -15.51 -16.98
CA GLY A 33 1.51 -15.19 -17.48
C GLY A 33 1.45 -13.82 -18.14
N GLU A 34 2.33 -12.90 -17.76
CA GLU A 34 2.37 -11.53 -18.28
C GLU A 34 2.89 -11.51 -19.72
N LEU A 35 3.78 -12.46 -20.09
CA LEU A 35 4.25 -12.62 -21.47
C LEU A 35 3.10 -12.88 -22.45
N TRP A 36 1.97 -13.45 -21.99
CA TRP A 36 0.79 -13.66 -22.83
C TRP A 36 0.16 -12.36 -23.33
N ASN A 37 0.46 -11.21 -22.71
CA ASN A 37 0.10 -9.90 -23.22
C ASN A 37 0.74 -9.59 -24.58
N LEU A 38 1.82 -10.30 -24.95
CA LEU A 38 2.47 -10.21 -26.25
C LEU A 38 2.19 -11.42 -27.12
N THR A 39 2.25 -12.62 -26.54
CA THR A 39 2.26 -13.88 -27.30
C THR A 39 0.90 -14.53 -27.47
N ASN A 40 -0.06 -14.25 -26.59
CA ASN A 40 -1.39 -14.89 -26.54
C ASN A 40 -2.51 -13.87 -26.29
N GLN A 41 -2.48 -12.75 -27.00
CA GLN A 41 -3.37 -11.61 -26.76
C GLN A 41 -4.86 -11.94 -26.82
N ASP A 42 -5.27 -12.86 -27.69
CA ASP A 42 -6.67 -13.23 -27.85
C ASP A 42 -7.21 -13.95 -26.61
N ALA A 43 -6.40 -14.81 -25.98
CA ALA A 43 -6.76 -15.45 -24.71
C ALA A 43 -6.93 -14.40 -23.59
N VAL A 44 -6.02 -13.42 -23.52
CA VAL A 44 -6.11 -12.31 -22.56
C VAL A 44 -7.37 -11.47 -22.79
N ARG A 45 -7.68 -11.12 -24.05
CA ARG A 45 -8.93 -10.42 -24.42
C ARG A 45 -10.17 -11.23 -24.05
N GLU A 46 -10.13 -12.55 -24.23
CA GLU A 46 -11.24 -13.44 -23.87
C GLU A 46 -11.48 -13.46 -22.35
N VAL A 47 -10.42 -13.50 -21.55
CA VAL A 47 -10.52 -13.37 -20.09
C VAL A 47 -11.16 -12.04 -19.68
N HIS A 48 -10.70 -10.91 -20.24
CA HIS A 48 -11.32 -9.61 -19.96
C HIS A 48 -12.79 -9.57 -20.38
N ARG A 49 -13.12 -10.13 -21.55
CA ARG A 49 -14.50 -10.15 -22.07
C ARG A 49 -15.41 -10.99 -21.18
N ALA A 50 -14.93 -12.13 -20.70
CA ALA A 50 -15.68 -12.99 -19.79
C ALA A 50 -16.08 -12.26 -18.50
N TYR A 51 -15.18 -11.46 -17.92
CA TYR A 51 -15.49 -10.65 -16.74
C TYR A 51 -16.37 -9.44 -17.04
N LEU A 52 -16.18 -8.80 -18.20
CA LEU A 52 -17.03 -7.68 -18.63
C LEU A 52 -18.49 -8.15 -18.81
N GLU A 53 -18.70 -9.28 -19.48
CA GLU A 53 -20.05 -9.84 -19.68
C GLU A 53 -20.65 -10.45 -18.41
N ALA A 54 -19.83 -10.75 -17.39
CA ALA A 54 -20.32 -11.09 -16.05
C ALA A 54 -20.80 -9.87 -15.25
N GLY A 55 -20.60 -8.65 -15.74
CA GLY A 55 -21.09 -7.42 -15.11
C GLY A 55 -20.04 -6.63 -14.33
N SER A 56 -18.75 -6.87 -14.58
CA SER A 56 -17.68 -6.06 -13.98
C SER A 56 -17.75 -4.61 -14.47
N ASP A 57 -17.73 -3.67 -13.54
CA ASP A 57 -17.59 -2.23 -13.80
C ASP A 57 -16.11 -1.82 -13.93
N VAL A 58 -15.20 -2.63 -13.37
CA VAL A 58 -13.74 -2.43 -13.39
C VAL A 58 -13.04 -3.74 -13.77
N LEU A 59 -12.20 -3.69 -14.80
CA LEU A 59 -11.38 -4.81 -15.28
C LEU A 59 -9.92 -4.61 -14.87
N GLN A 60 -9.33 -5.56 -14.16
CA GLN A 60 -7.90 -5.53 -13.86
C GLN A 60 -7.07 -6.02 -15.04
N THR A 61 -5.90 -5.42 -15.24
CA THR A 61 -4.91 -5.83 -16.25
C THR A 61 -4.25 -7.16 -15.88
N ASN A 62 -3.71 -7.87 -16.87
CA ASN A 62 -2.91 -9.08 -16.66
C ASN A 62 -1.44 -8.71 -16.39
N THR A 63 -1.17 -8.02 -15.27
CA THR A 63 0.15 -7.40 -15.01
C THR A 63 0.58 -7.47 -13.54
N PHE A 64 -0.05 -8.30 -12.72
CA PHE A 64 0.18 -8.32 -11.27
C PHE A 64 1.67 -8.41 -10.88
N PRO A 65 2.44 -9.43 -11.28
CA PRO A 65 3.88 -9.47 -11.05
C PRO A 65 4.66 -8.90 -12.25
N GLY A 66 4.11 -7.94 -13.00
CA GLY A 66 4.71 -7.42 -14.24
C GLY A 66 5.90 -6.48 -14.05
N ASN A 67 6.52 -6.42 -12.87
CA ASN A 67 7.63 -5.52 -12.60
C ASN A 67 8.97 -6.10 -13.10
N ARG A 68 9.98 -5.24 -13.27
CA ARG A 68 11.29 -5.62 -13.82
C ARG A 68 11.98 -6.75 -13.05
N ILE A 69 11.93 -6.71 -11.71
CA ILE A 69 12.55 -7.72 -10.84
C ILE A 69 11.94 -9.11 -11.09
N HIS A 70 10.63 -9.19 -11.23
CA HIS A 70 9.95 -10.45 -11.52
C HIS A 70 10.23 -10.93 -12.95
N LEU A 71 10.10 -10.04 -13.93
CA LEU A 71 10.28 -10.37 -15.35
C LEU A 71 11.73 -10.81 -15.67
N GLU A 72 12.72 -10.28 -14.96
CA GLU A 72 14.11 -10.69 -15.11
C GLU A 72 14.35 -12.17 -14.76
N ARG A 73 13.55 -12.74 -13.85
CA ARG A 73 13.59 -14.18 -13.52
C ARG A 73 13.26 -15.08 -14.74
N PHE A 74 12.65 -14.49 -15.77
CA PHE A 74 12.32 -15.14 -17.03
C PHE A 74 13.15 -14.62 -18.22
N GLY A 75 14.16 -13.77 -17.98
CA GLY A 75 14.93 -13.10 -19.02
C GLY A 75 14.11 -12.08 -19.83
N LEU A 76 13.10 -11.47 -19.19
CA LEU A 76 12.17 -10.53 -19.80
C LEU A 76 12.26 -9.11 -19.22
N GLY A 77 13.28 -8.78 -18.41
CA GLY A 77 13.40 -7.45 -17.79
C GLY A 77 13.42 -6.32 -18.82
N ASP A 78 14.11 -6.49 -19.94
CA ASP A 78 14.14 -5.52 -21.06
C ASP A 78 12.79 -5.33 -21.76
N LYS A 79 11.81 -6.20 -21.48
CA LYS A 79 10.44 -6.14 -22.02
C LYS A 79 9.42 -5.60 -21.02
N THR A 80 9.85 -5.12 -19.85
CA THR A 80 8.96 -4.64 -18.79
C THR A 80 7.95 -3.62 -19.32
N TYR A 81 8.42 -2.57 -20.00
CA TYR A 81 7.52 -1.57 -20.57
C TYR A 81 6.52 -2.18 -21.58
N GLU A 82 7.00 -2.97 -22.54
CA GLU A 82 6.19 -3.55 -23.61
C GLU A 82 5.08 -4.47 -23.07
N ILE A 83 5.44 -5.35 -22.13
CA ILE A 83 4.53 -6.32 -21.49
C ILE A 83 3.40 -5.60 -20.73
N ASN A 84 3.75 -4.56 -19.97
CA ASN A 84 2.77 -3.81 -19.18
C ASN A 84 1.89 -2.91 -20.04
N TYR A 85 2.47 -2.23 -21.03
CA TYR A 85 1.72 -1.42 -21.98
C TYR A 85 0.64 -2.25 -22.68
N TRP A 86 1.00 -3.43 -23.19
CA TRP A 86 0.02 -4.32 -23.82
C TRP A 86 -0.96 -4.92 -22.82
N GLY A 87 -0.53 -5.24 -21.59
CA GLY A 87 -1.42 -5.69 -20.53
C GLY A 87 -2.56 -4.71 -20.22
N ALA A 88 -2.26 -3.41 -20.19
CA ALA A 88 -3.28 -2.36 -20.07
C ALA A 88 -4.07 -2.16 -21.37
N ARG A 89 -3.40 -2.17 -22.52
CA ARG A 89 -4.04 -1.91 -23.81
C ARG A 89 -5.12 -2.93 -24.16
N LEU A 90 -4.85 -4.22 -23.91
CA LEU A 90 -5.80 -5.30 -24.18
C LEU A 90 -7.06 -5.18 -23.31
N ALA A 91 -6.90 -4.86 -22.03
CA ALA A 91 -8.02 -4.57 -21.14
C ALA A 91 -8.82 -3.36 -21.63
N LYS A 92 -8.14 -2.29 -22.08
CA LYS A 92 -8.79 -1.07 -22.58
C LYS A 92 -9.58 -1.28 -23.86
N GLU A 93 -9.04 -2.08 -24.79
CA GLU A 93 -9.73 -2.47 -26.02
C GLU A 93 -11.05 -3.21 -25.73
N VAL A 94 -11.06 -4.09 -24.73
CA VAL A 94 -12.25 -4.85 -24.34
C VAL A 94 -13.23 -3.99 -23.54
N ALA A 95 -12.73 -3.19 -22.59
CA ALA A 95 -13.55 -2.32 -21.74
C ALA A 95 -14.30 -1.26 -22.55
N GLY A 96 -13.64 -0.65 -23.54
CA GLY A 96 -14.17 0.47 -24.29
C GLY A 96 -14.66 1.58 -23.34
N SER A 97 -15.93 1.96 -23.45
CA SER A 97 -16.60 2.89 -22.53
C SER A 97 -17.51 2.21 -21.50
N ARG A 98 -17.53 0.87 -21.45
CA ARG A 98 -18.44 0.08 -20.60
C ARG A 98 -17.90 -0.15 -19.19
N ALA A 99 -16.57 -0.12 -19.03
CA ALA A 99 -15.88 -0.37 -17.76
C ALA A 99 -14.60 0.46 -17.65
N PHE A 100 -14.09 0.60 -16.42
CA PHE A 100 -12.76 1.14 -16.15
C PHE A 100 -11.70 0.05 -16.25
N VAL A 101 -10.47 0.43 -16.58
CA VAL A 101 -9.29 -0.45 -16.53
C VAL A 101 -8.46 -0.13 -15.29
N SER A 102 -8.28 -1.13 -14.43
CA SER A 102 -7.47 -1.07 -13.21
C SER A 102 -6.12 -1.73 -13.46
N ALA A 103 -5.05 -0.97 -13.35
CA ALA A 103 -3.69 -1.47 -13.51
C ALA A 103 -3.31 -2.31 -12.28
N SER A 104 -3.31 -3.63 -12.42
CA SER A 104 -2.94 -4.55 -11.33
C SER A 104 -1.42 -4.59 -11.17
N ILE A 105 -0.95 -4.20 -9.99
CA ILE A 105 0.46 -4.18 -9.62
C ILE A 105 0.63 -4.84 -8.25
N GLY A 106 1.46 -5.86 -8.17
CA GLY A 106 1.80 -6.57 -6.94
C GLY A 106 3.15 -6.16 -6.35
N PRO A 107 3.55 -6.78 -5.23
CA PRO A 107 4.88 -6.60 -4.65
C PRO A 107 6.01 -6.94 -5.62
N ALA A 108 7.17 -6.32 -5.44
CA ALA A 108 8.38 -6.56 -6.23
C ALA A 108 8.90 -8.00 -6.07
N GLY A 109 8.53 -8.66 -4.97
CA GLY A 109 8.89 -10.05 -4.68
C GLY A 109 10.29 -10.19 -4.07
N LEU A 110 10.79 -9.12 -3.46
CA LEU A 110 11.97 -9.06 -2.59
C LEU A 110 11.55 -8.41 -1.26
N LEU A 111 12.24 -8.74 -0.17
CA LEU A 111 12.03 -8.06 1.12
C LEU A 111 12.76 -6.72 1.10
N PHE A 112 12.12 -5.70 1.69
CA PHE A 112 12.71 -4.38 1.91
C PHE A 112 13.88 -4.44 2.88
N GLU A 113 14.83 -3.52 2.75
CA GLU A 113 15.92 -3.37 3.71
C GLU A 113 15.42 -3.10 5.13
N PRO A 114 16.11 -3.63 6.16
CA PRO A 114 17.30 -4.48 6.11
C PRO A 114 16.97 -5.99 6.09
N LEU A 115 15.69 -6.38 5.94
CA LEU A 115 15.29 -7.80 5.92
C LEU A 115 15.59 -8.49 4.58
N GLY A 116 15.76 -7.70 3.51
CA GLY A 116 16.27 -8.15 2.22
C GLY A 116 17.01 -7.03 1.50
N ASP A 117 17.17 -7.20 0.18
CA ASP A 117 18.04 -6.37 -0.66
C ASP A 117 17.27 -5.27 -1.42
N LEU A 118 15.98 -5.08 -1.15
CA LEU A 118 15.19 -4.06 -1.84
C LEU A 118 15.31 -2.70 -1.13
N THR A 119 16.05 -1.79 -1.74
CA THR A 119 16.19 -0.40 -1.30
C THR A 119 14.98 0.44 -1.70
N PHE A 120 14.80 1.61 -1.07
CA PHE A 120 13.80 2.60 -1.46
C PHE A 120 13.97 3.01 -2.94
N GLU A 121 15.18 3.36 -3.36
CA GLU A 121 15.48 3.83 -4.71
C GLU A 121 15.14 2.78 -5.76
N ASN A 122 15.54 1.52 -5.53
CA ASN A 122 15.28 0.44 -6.49
C ASN A 122 13.78 0.11 -6.56
N ALA A 123 13.09 0.02 -5.43
CA ALA A 123 11.63 -0.17 -5.42
C ALA A 123 10.92 0.96 -6.16
N TYR A 124 11.30 2.21 -5.88
CA TYR A 124 10.73 3.39 -6.53
C TYR A 124 10.89 3.33 -8.05
N GLU A 125 12.09 3.06 -8.57
CA GLU A 125 12.35 2.95 -10.01
C GLU A 125 11.53 1.83 -10.68
N VAL A 126 11.46 0.67 -10.03
CA VAL A 126 10.72 -0.50 -10.52
C VAL A 126 9.23 -0.21 -10.64
N TYR A 127 8.63 0.44 -9.63
CA TYR A 127 7.22 0.82 -9.67
C TYR A 127 6.94 1.97 -10.62
N TYR A 128 7.83 2.96 -10.70
CA TYR A 128 7.71 4.09 -11.63
C TYR A 128 7.64 3.58 -13.08
N GLU A 129 8.56 2.69 -13.47
CA GLU A 129 8.57 2.09 -14.81
C GLU A 129 7.26 1.35 -15.12
N GLN A 130 6.81 0.51 -14.19
CA GLN A 130 5.61 -0.30 -14.40
C GLN A 130 4.36 0.57 -14.52
N VAL A 131 4.18 1.53 -13.59
CA VAL A 131 3.04 2.46 -13.59
C VAL A 131 3.03 3.28 -14.88
N LYS A 132 4.18 3.78 -15.31
CA LYS A 132 4.29 4.58 -16.54
C LYS A 132 3.81 3.81 -17.76
N ALA A 133 4.27 2.55 -17.92
CA ALA A 133 3.86 1.70 -19.03
C ALA A 133 2.34 1.39 -19.00
N LEU A 134 1.78 1.13 -17.82
CA LEU A 134 0.35 0.83 -17.63
C LEU A 134 -0.53 2.05 -17.94
N ALA A 135 -0.12 3.24 -17.48
CA ALA A 135 -0.80 4.49 -17.76
C ALA A 135 -0.78 4.81 -19.26
N ASP A 136 0.39 4.69 -19.90
CA ASP A 136 0.54 4.91 -21.35
C ASP A 136 -0.27 3.88 -22.18
N GLY A 137 -0.45 2.66 -21.65
CA GLY A 137 -1.32 1.62 -22.22
C GLY A 137 -2.83 1.91 -22.11
N GLY A 138 -3.22 2.92 -21.32
CA GLY A 138 -4.59 3.40 -21.21
C GLY A 138 -5.36 2.93 -19.98
N ALA A 139 -4.67 2.58 -18.89
CA ALA A 139 -5.29 2.35 -17.59
C ALA A 139 -6.06 3.61 -17.10
N ASP A 140 -7.14 3.39 -16.35
CA ASP A 140 -7.94 4.46 -15.73
C ASP A 140 -7.66 4.60 -14.22
N ILE A 141 -7.05 3.57 -13.61
CA ILE A 141 -6.79 3.46 -12.17
C ILE A 141 -5.47 2.71 -11.99
N ILE A 142 -4.63 3.10 -11.04
CA ILE A 142 -3.49 2.30 -10.55
C ILE A 142 -3.94 1.53 -9.31
N ASN A 143 -3.77 0.22 -9.29
CA ASN A 143 -4.18 -0.63 -8.17
C ASN A 143 -3.02 -1.49 -7.69
N PHE A 144 -2.40 -1.04 -6.60
CA PHE A 144 -1.47 -1.85 -5.85
C PHE A 144 -2.26 -2.87 -5.01
N GLU A 145 -2.03 -4.15 -5.25
CA GLU A 145 -2.74 -5.23 -4.56
C GLU A 145 -1.81 -6.26 -3.92
N THR A 146 -2.26 -6.89 -2.84
CA THR A 146 -1.53 -7.97 -2.15
C THR A 146 -0.19 -7.55 -1.52
N PHE A 147 -0.03 -6.29 -1.11
CA PHE A 147 1.17 -5.87 -0.37
C PHE A 147 1.13 -6.37 1.06
N THR A 148 2.24 -6.94 1.53
CA THR A 148 2.40 -7.46 2.90
C THR A 148 3.36 -6.61 3.74
N ASP A 149 4.06 -5.67 3.10
CA ASP A 149 4.89 -4.65 3.72
C ASP A 149 4.31 -3.27 3.37
N LEU A 150 3.96 -2.50 4.40
CA LEU A 150 3.45 -1.15 4.23
C LEU A 150 4.53 -0.21 3.67
N THR A 151 5.81 -0.43 3.99
CA THR A 151 6.93 0.40 3.53
C THR A 151 7.10 0.29 2.01
N GLU A 152 7.04 -0.94 1.49
CA GLU A 152 7.05 -1.20 0.05
C GLU A 152 5.86 -0.53 -0.64
N LEU A 153 4.66 -0.64 -0.06
CA LEU A 153 3.44 -0.02 -0.59
C LEU A 153 3.50 1.52 -0.60
N ARG A 154 4.06 2.14 0.46
CA ARG A 154 4.31 3.60 0.49
C ARG A 154 5.24 4.01 -0.66
N THR A 155 6.32 3.26 -0.86
CA THR A 155 7.29 3.53 -1.93
C THR A 155 6.65 3.39 -3.31
N ALA A 156 5.85 2.35 -3.51
CA ALA A 156 5.10 2.12 -4.74
C ALA A 156 4.10 3.27 -5.04
N PHE A 157 3.40 3.75 -4.01
CA PHE A 157 2.49 4.90 -4.13
C PHE A 157 3.21 6.18 -4.55
N LEU A 158 4.35 6.50 -3.93
CA LEU A 158 5.16 7.67 -4.28
C LEU A 158 5.61 7.61 -5.74
N ALA A 159 6.12 6.45 -6.17
CA ALA A 159 6.49 6.22 -7.57
C ALA A 159 5.30 6.38 -8.53
N ALA A 160 4.12 5.90 -8.15
CA ALA A 160 2.92 6.05 -8.97
C ALA A 160 2.50 7.51 -9.14
N ARG A 161 2.60 8.31 -8.08
CA ARG A 161 2.24 9.74 -8.12
C ARG A 161 3.15 10.55 -9.02
N ASP A 162 4.43 10.22 -9.05
CA ASP A 162 5.38 10.88 -9.96
C ASP A 162 5.25 10.37 -11.41
N ALA A 163 4.80 9.12 -11.60
CA ALA A 163 4.61 8.53 -12.93
C ALA A 163 3.27 8.90 -13.59
N SER A 164 2.23 9.23 -12.83
CA SER A 164 0.86 9.40 -13.32
C SER A 164 -0.07 10.19 -12.38
N ASP A 165 -1.03 10.91 -12.98
CA ASP A 165 -2.13 11.59 -12.27
C ASP A 165 -3.37 10.69 -12.05
N LEU A 166 -3.30 9.40 -12.44
CA LEU A 166 -4.44 8.48 -12.29
C LEU A 166 -4.78 8.25 -10.81
N PRO A 167 -6.05 7.95 -10.48
CA PRO A 167 -6.42 7.53 -9.15
C PRO A 167 -5.65 6.28 -8.71
N VAL A 168 -5.19 6.24 -7.45
CA VAL A 168 -4.40 5.13 -6.90
C VAL A 168 -5.17 4.43 -5.77
N ILE A 169 -5.31 3.12 -5.91
CA ILE A 169 -5.78 2.21 -4.88
C ILE A 169 -4.57 1.51 -4.26
N CYS A 170 -4.47 1.54 -2.93
CA CYS A 170 -3.44 0.83 -2.18
C CYS A 170 -4.10 -0.26 -1.32
N SER A 171 -3.84 -1.53 -1.65
CA SER A 171 -4.41 -2.68 -0.95
C SER A 171 -3.36 -3.54 -0.28
N LEU A 172 -3.66 -3.94 0.96
CA LEU A 172 -2.80 -4.82 1.77
C LEU A 172 -3.39 -6.23 1.87
N ALA A 173 -2.52 -7.19 2.10
CA ALA A 173 -2.86 -8.55 2.50
C ALA A 173 -2.50 -8.77 3.97
N PHE A 174 -3.49 -9.19 4.75
CA PHE A 174 -3.35 -9.45 6.19
C PHE A 174 -3.26 -10.95 6.47
N GLU A 175 -2.72 -11.30 7.63
CA GLU A 175 -2.71 -12.63 8.20
C GLU A 175 -3.89 -12.83 9.18
N ASN A 176 -4.06 -14.06 9.69
CA ASN A 176 -5.19 -14.43 10.56
C ASN A 176 -5.21 -13.66 11.90
N ASN A 177 -4.08 -13.10 12.31
CA ASN A 177 -3.95 -12.26 13.49
C ASN A 177 -4.41 -10.80 13.26
N GLY A 178 -4.89 -10.46 12.05
CA GLY A 178 -5.33 -9.12 11.68
C GLY A 178 -4.18 -8.14 11.40
N ARG A 179 -2.95 -8.63 11.23
CA ARG A 179 -1.75 -7.85 10.88
C ARG A 179 -1.17 -8.30 9.55
N THR A 180 -0.46 -7.44 8.85
CA THR A 180 0.34 -7.82 7.68
C THR A 180 1.54 -8.68 8.09
N LEU A 181 2.27 -9.24 7.12
CA LEU A 181 3.49 -10.01 7.39
C LEU A 181 4.52 -9.23 8.22
N MET A 182 4.63 -7.92 7.98
CA MET A 182 5.52 -7.02 8.72
C MET A 182 4.92 -6.48 10.02
N GLY A 183 3.75 -6.97 10.43
CA GLY A 183 3.15 -6.66 11.73
C GLY A 183 2.24 -5.44 11.75
N THR A 184 1.98 -4.79 10.62
CA THR A 184 1.10 -3.61 10.55
C THR A 184 -0.37 -4.00 10.70
N ASP A 185 -1.11 -3.34 11.60
CA ASP A 185 -2.57 -3.53 11.71
C ASP A 185 -3.37 -2.57 10.82
N ALA A 186 -4.68 -2.81 10.71
CA ALA A 186 -5.59 -2.03 9.89
C ALA A 186 -5.61 -0.53 10.26
N PHE A 187 -5.47 -0.19 11.54
CA PHE A 187 -5.53 1.21 11.97
C PHE A 187 -4.28 1.97 11.52
N ILE A 188 -3.10 1.38 11.71
CA ILE A 188 -1.82 1.98 11.29
C ILE A 188 -1.78 2.09 9.76
N ALA A 189 -2.15 1.02 9.05
CA ALA A 189 -2.23 1.03 7.59
C ALA A 189 -3.12 2.17 7.06
N VAL A 190 -4.33 2.31 7.58
CA VAL A 190 -5.24 3.40 7.20
C VAL A 190 -4.65 4.76 7.51
N THR A 191 -4.02 4.91 8.68
CA THR A 191 -3.40 6.16 9.09
C THR A 191 -2.32 6.60 8.10
N VAL A 192 -1.38 5.71 7.82
CA VAL A 192 -0.24 6.01 6.94
C VAL A 192 -0.69 6.30 5.50
N LEU A 193 -1.57 5.47 4.94
CA LEU A 193 -2.06 5.65 3.56
C LEU A 193 -2.91 6.92 3.41
N LYS A 194 -3.71 7.29 4.42
CA LYS A 194 -4.44 8.58 4.40
C LYS A 194 -3.50 9.77 4.51
N SER A 195 -2.44 9.69 5.32
CA SER A 195 -1.45 10.76 5.43
C SER A 195 -0.70 11.00 4.12
N LEU A 196 -0.51 9.96 3.30
CA LEU A 196 0.07 10.07 1.95
C LEU A 196 -0.91 10.63 0.89
N GLY A 197 -2.19 10.76 1.18
CA GLY A 197 -3.19 11.19 0.20
C GLY A 197 -3.58 10.10 -0.81
N VAL A 198 -3.57 8.83 -0.39
CA VAL A 198 -4.12 7.72 -1.19
C VAL A 198 -5.61 7.95 -1.45
N ASP A 199 -6.06 7.75 -2.70
CA ASP A 199 -7.46 8.00 -3.09
C ASP A 199 -8.42 6.95 -2.52
N MET A 200 -7.99 5.69 -2.48
CA MET A 200 -8.79 4.57 -2.00
C MET A 200 -7.92 3.50 -1.35
N ILE A 201 -8.33 3.00 -0.20
CA ILE A 201 -7.61 1.95 0.52
C ILE A 201 -8.34 0.63 0.34
N GLY A 202 -7.60 -0.47 0.21
CA GLY A 202 -8.20 -1.77 0.02
C GLY A 202 -7.60 -2.90 0.83
N VAL A 203 -8.28 -4.04 0.76
CA VAL A 203 -7.80 -5.33 1.27
C VAL A 203 -8.15 -6.40 0.26
N ASN A 204 -7.21 -7.28 -0.02
CA ASN A 204 -7.42 -8.38 -0.93
C ASN A 204 -6.59 -9.60 -0.57
N CYS A 205 -6.97 -10.74 -1.17
CA CYS A 205 -6.31 -12.03 -0.98
C CYS A 205 -6.38 -12.53 0.48
N SER A 206 -5.43 -13.41 0.85
CA SER A 206 -5.31 -14.15 2.11
C SER A 206 -6.48 -15.08 2.43
N PHE A 207 -7.70 -14.55 2.53
CA PHE A 207 -8.85 -15.26 3.06
C PHE A 207 -10.10 -15.14 2.20
N GLY A 208 -11.07 -16.02 2.48
CA GLY A 208 -12.43 -15.85 2.01
C GLY A 208 -13.16 -14.70 2.70
N PRO A 209 -14.38 -14.36 2.24
CA PRO A 209 -15.10 -13.18 2.72
C PRO A 209 -15.38 -13.17 4.23
N GLU A 210 -15.66 -14.33 4.82
CA GLU A 210 -15.98 -14.48 6.25
C GLU A 210 -14.87 -13.93 7.15
N HIS A 211 -13.62 -14.33 6.90
CA HIS A 211 -12.47 -13.93 7.71
C HIS A 211 -12.05 -12.48 7.43
N MET A 212 -12.34 -11.96 6.23
CA MET A 212 -11.99 -10.59 5.83
C MET A 212 -12.88 -9.53 6.48
N THR A 213 -14.08 -9.89 6.94
CA THR A 213 -15.06 -8.96 7.52
C THR A 213 -14.49 -8.12 8.66
N GLY A 214 -13.79 -8.74 9.61
CA GLY A 214 -13.22 -8.02 10.76
C GLY A 214 -12.15 -7.00 10.36
N ILE A 215 -11.38 -7.30 9.31
CA ILE A 215 -10.36 -6.37 8.77
C ILE A 215 -11.05 -5.17 8.11
N VAL A 216 -12.05 -5.41 7.26
CA VAL A 216 -12.79 -4.34 6.57
C VAL A 216 -13.49 -3.43 7.58
N GLU A 217 -14.14 -4.00 8.61
CA GLU A 217 -14.75 -3.23 9.68
C GLU A 217 -13.72 -2.37 10.43
N SER A 218 -12.54 -2.93 10.73
CA SER A 218 -11.46 -2.22 11.42
C SER A 218 -10.93 -1.05 10.58
N MET A 219 -10.75 -1.25 9.28
CA MET A 219 -10.33 -0.19 8.33
C MET A 219 -11.38 0.91 8.22
N TYR A 220 -12.66 0.55 8.17
CA TYR A 220 -13.77 1.50 8.16
C TYR A 220 -13.80 2.36 9.43
N LYS A 221 -13.72 1.72 10.61
CA LYS A 221 -13.66 2.42 11.91
C LYS A 221 -12.44 3.31 12.05
N ALA A 222 -11.31 2.92 11.45
CA ALA A 222 -10.09 3.74 11.40
C ALA A 222 -10.21 4.98 10.49
N GLY A 223 -11.30 5.12 9.73
CA GLY A 223 -11.53 6.28 8.87
C GLY A 223 -10.97 6.11 7.46
N GLY A 224 -10.96 4.88 6.93
CA GLY A 224 -10.43 4.57 5.60
C GLY A 224 -11.20 5.16 4.41
N GLY A 225 -12.35 5.82 4.64
CA GLY A 225 -13.20 6.37 3.60
C GLY A 225 -13.96 5.27 2.86
N PHE A 226 -13.90 5.29 1.52
CA PHE A 226 -14.42 4.21 0.70
C PHE A 226 -13.38 3.11 0.52
N LEU A 227 -13.82 1.84 0.63
CA LEU A 227 -12.92 0.69 0.63
C LEU A 227 -13.03 -0.16 -0.64
N SER A 228 -11.90 -0.69 -1.09
CA SER A 228 -11.80 -1.73 -2.12
C SER A 228 -11.62 -3.10 -1.47
N VAL A 229 -12.43 -4.09 -1.81
CA VAL A 229 -12.41 -5.40 -1.13
C VAL A 229 -12.45 -6.54 -2.14
N LYS A 230 -11.43 -7.40 -2.10
CA LYS A 230 -11.24 -8.53 -3.04
C LYS A 230 -10.86 -9.83 -2.28
N PRO A 231 -11.82 -10.53 -1.65
CA PRO A 231 -11.54 -11.80 -0.99
C PRO A 231 -11.26 -12.93 -1.99
N ASN A 232 -10.62 -13.99 -1.51
CA ASN A 232 -10.48 -15.25 -2.25
C ASN A 232 -11.81 -16.02 -2.27
N ALA A 233 -11.95 -16.98 -3.18
CA ALA A 233 -13.08 -17.92 -3.21
C ALA A 233 -12.95 -19.00 -2.09
N GLY A 234 -12.82 -18.55 -0.83
CA GLY A 234 -12.50 -19.41 0.30
C GLY A 234 -11.02 -19.76 0.42
N LEU A 235 -10.70 -20.68 1.33
CA LEU A 235 -9.33 -21.18 1.50
C LEU A 235 -8.98 -22.16 0.37
N PRO A 236 -7.76 -22.08 -0.19
CA PRO A 236 -7.32 -23.03 -1.20
C PRO A 236 -7.16 -24.43 -0.59
N SER A 237 -7.61 -25.45 -1.31
CA SER A 237 -7.22 -26.84 -1.07
C SER A 237 -6.29 -27.30 -2.19
N VAL A 238 -5.25 -28.06 -1.86
CA VAL A 238 -4.36 -28.68 -2.85
C VAL A 238 -4.72 -30.14 -2.98
N SER A 239 -5.10 -30.58 -4.18
CA SER A 239 -5.27 -31.99 -4.53
C SER A 239 -4.52 -32.26 -5.83
N ASP A 240 -3.67 -33.28 -5.86
CA ASP A 240 -2.91 -33.69 -7.05
C ASP A 240 -2.12 -32.54 -7.72
N ASN A 241 -1.50 -31.65 -6.92
CA ASN A 241 -0.81 -30.43 -7.36
C ASN A 241 -1.71 -29.41 -8.09
N VAL A 242 -3.03 -29.56 -7.99
CA VAL A 242 -4.02 -28.59 -8.47
C VAL A 242 -4.60 -27.85 -7.28
N VAL A 243 -4.57 -26.52 -7.35
CA VAL A 243 -5.24 -25.65 -6.36
C VAL A 243 -6.72 -25.57 -6.70
N THR A 244 -7.57 -26.01 -5.78
CA THR A 244 -9.04 -25.94 -5.88
C THR A 244 -9.63 -25.03 -4.82
N TYR A 245 -10.76 -24.41 -5.15
CA TYR A 245 -11.54 -23.55 -4.27
C TYR A 245 -12.95 -24.13 -4.21
N ASN A 246 -13.44 -24.41 -3.00
CA ASN A 246 -14.72 -25.09 -2.78
C ASN A 246 -15.88 -24.13 -2.47
N GLU A 247 -15.63 -22.83 -2.52
CA GLU A 247 -16.66 -21.81 -2.31
C GLU A 247 -17.63 -21.74 -3.50
N SER A 248 -18.90 -21.47 -3.22
CA SER A 248 -19.92 -21.29 -4.25
C SER A 248 -20.10 -19.80 -4.61
N PRO A 249 -20.45 -19.46 -5.86
CA PRO A 249 -20.75 -18.09 -6.26
C PRO A 249 -21.79 -17.38 -5.38
N ASP A 250 -22.88 -18.07 -5.03
CA ASP A 250 -23.99 -17.48 -4.27
C ASP A 250 -23.57 -17.17 -2.82
N HIS A 251 -22.90 -18.11 -2.15
CA HIS A 251 -22.41 -17.90 -0.79
C HIS A 251 -21.31 -16.85 -0.73
N PHE A 252 -20.38 -16.83 -1.71
CA PHE A 252 -19.39 -15.76 -1.84
C PHE A 252 -20.03 -14.39 -2.01
N ALA A 253 -21.02 -14.27 -2.91
CA ALA A 253 -21.76 -13.04 -3.15
C ALA A 253 -22.51 -12.60 -1.89
N GLU A 254 -23.09 -13.56 -1.16
CA GLU A 254 -23.76 -13.30 0.10
C GLU A 254 -22.85 -12.64 1.14
N LEU A 255 -21.70 -13.24 1.39
CA LEU A 255 -20.78 -12.72 2.38
C LEU A 255 -20.11 -11.42 1.90
N SER A 256 -19.70 -11.36 0.63
CA SER A 256 -18.97 -10.20 0.11
C SER A 256 -19.83 -8.95 0.01
N SER A 257 -21.14 -9.07 -0.22
CA SER A 257 -22.01 -7.89 -0.25
C SER A 257 -22.22 -7.27 1.14
N ALA A 258 -21.91 -7.98 2.23
CA ALA A 258 -21.97 -7.44 3.58
C ALA A 258 -20.91 -6.35 3.83
N PHE A 259 -19.82 -6.31 3.05
CA PHE A 259 -18.80 -5.27 3.14
C PHE A 259 -19.33 -3.88 2.81
N VAL A 260 -20.46 -3.78 2.11
CA VAL A 260 -21.16 -2.50 1.87
C VAL A 260 -21.51 -1.80 3.18
N ASN A 261 -21.77 -2.55 4.27
CA ASN A 261 -22.04 -1.99 5.59
C ASN A 261 -20.81 -1.32 6.24
N TYR A 262 -19.62 -1.56 5.69
CA TYR A 262 -18.34 -1.05 6.16
C TYR A 262 -17.67 -0.18 5.08
N GLY A 263 -18.47 0.55 4.30
CA GLY A 263 -17.97 1.54 3.35
C GLY A 263 -17.33 0.97 2.09
N ALA A 264 -17.45 -0.34 1.81
CA ALA A 264 -16.96 -0.89 0.55
C ALA A 264 -17.69 -0.28 -0.65
N ARG A 265 -16.91 0.16 -1.65
CA ARG A 265 -17.41 0.76 -2.90
C ARG A 265 -16.90 0.09 -4.17
N LEU A 266 -15.85 -0.71 -4.05
CA LEU A 266 -15.33 -1.52 -5.13
C LEU A 266 -15.18 -2.94 -4.58
N ILE A 267 -16.03 -3.86 -5.03
CA ILE A 267 -16.07 -5.23 -4.52
C ILE A 267 -15.85 -6.19 -5.69
N GLY A 268 -14.94 -7.14 -5.55
CA GLY A 268 -14.70 -8.15 -6.57
C GLY A 268 -14.11 -9.42 -6.00
N GLY A 269 -13.31 -10.11 -6.81
CA GLY A 269 -12.70 -11.38 -6.41
C GLY A 269 -11.19 -11.43 -6.60
N CYS A 270 -10.51 -12.17 -5.71
CA CYS A 270 -9.11 -12.52 -5.85
C CYS A 270 -8.97 -13.98 -6.30
N CYS A 271 -8.12 -14.79 -5.67
CA CYS A 271 -7.81 -16.13 -6.13
C CYS A 271 -9.04 -17.05 -6.15
N GLY A 272 -9.19 -17.84 -7.22
CA GLY A 272 -10.29 -18.79 -7.40
C GLY A 272 -11.60 -18.21 -7.94
N THR A 273 -11.75 -16.88 -8.00
CA THR A 273 -13.00 -16.24 -8.43
C THR A 273 -13.16 -16.20 -9.96
N THR A 274 -14.22 -16.83 -10.47
CA THR A 274 -14.55 -16.91 -11.90
C THR A 274 -15.63 -15.88 -12.30
N PRO A 275 -15.98 -15.74 -13.59
CA PRO A 275 -17.10 -14.90 -14.02
C PRO A 275 -18.43 -15.21 -13.33
N ASP A 276 -18.64 -16.45 -12.86
CA ASP A 276 -19.87 -16.81 -12.15
C ASP A 276 -19.98 -16.16 -10.78
N PHE A 277 -18.86 -16.05 -10.05
CA PHE A 277 -18.80 -15.30 -8.78
C PHE A 277 -19.11 -13.82 -8.99
N ILE A 278 -18.57 -13.24 -10.06
CA ILE A 278 -18.79 -11.83 -10.39
C ILE A 278 -20.24 -11.56 -10.75
N ARG A 279 -20.89 -12.48 -11.49
CA ARG A 279 -22.31 -12.37 -11.83
C ARG A 279 -23.21 -12.42 -10.60
N ALA A 280 -22.98 -13.40 -9.72
CA ALA A 280 -23.72 -13.54 -8.47
C ALA A 280 -23.53 -12.30 -7.57
N LEU A 281 -22.29 -11.79 -7.48
CA LEU A 281 -21.99 -10.57 -6.75
C LEU A 281 -22.74 -9.36 -7.35
N LYS A 282 -22.68 -9.17 -8.67
CA LYS A 282 -23.35 -8.06 -9.36
C LYS A 282 -24.84 -8.04 -9.11
N GLU A 283 -25.49 -9.20 -9.20
CA GLU A 283 -26.91 -9.36 -8.93
C GLU A 283 -27.24 -8.91 -7.49
N ARG A 284 -26.50 -9.41 -6.50
CA ARG A 284 -26.76 -9.10 -5.10
C ARG A 284 -26.52 -7.62 -4.76
N ILE A 285 -25.40 -7.05 -5.22
CA ILE A 285 -25.08 -5.65 -4.88
C ILE A 285 -25.99 -4.63 -5.57
N SER A 286 -26.66 -5.01 -6.68
CA SER A 286 -27.55 -4.10 -7.43
C SER A 286 -28.79 -3.66 -6.63
N HIS A 287 -29.07 -4.35 -5.53
CA HIS A 287 -30.21 -4.09 -4.65
C HIS A 287 -29.80 -3.42 -3.32
N LEU A 288 -28.52 -3.08 -3.14
CA LEU A 288 -28.00 -2.52 -1.90
C LEU A 288 -27.81 -1.01 -1.99
N GLU A 289 -28.23 -0.32 -0.94
CA GLU A 289 -27.92 1.09 -0.74
C GLU A 289 -26.58 1.23 -0.01
N PRO A 290 -25.62 1.98 -0.57
CA PRO A 290 -24.31 2.15 0.05
C PRO A 290 -24.34 3.02 1.31
N VAL A 291 -23.57 2.65 2.35
CA VAL A 291 -23.36 3.51 3.53
C VAL A 291 -22.33 4.61 3.25
N PRO A 292 -22.40 5.80 3.90
CA PRO A 292 -21.38 6.83 3.75
C PRO A 292 -19.96 6.33 4.07
N GLY A 293 -18.95 6.92 3.44
CA GLY A 293 -17.56 6.66 3.82
C GLY A 293 -17.29 7.26 5.19
N GLN A 294 -16.61 6.53 6.06
CA GLN A 294 -16.13 7.08 7.33
C GLN A 294 -14.75 7.67 7.08
N GLU A 295 -14.65 9.00 7.09
CA GLU A 295 -13.37 9.70 6.92
C GLU A 295 -12.84 10.20 8.26
N ARG A 296 -11.50 10.18 8.38
CA ARG A 296 -10.78 10.80 9.49
C ARG A 296 -9.71 11.73 8.95
N LYS A 297 -9.56 12.91 9.58
CA LYS A 297 -8.43 13.80 9.30
C LYS A 297 -7.12 13.17 9.78
N ALA A 298 -6.01 13.49 9.12
CA ALA A 298 -4.69 13.15 9.64
C ALA A 298 -4.50 13.83 11.00
N GLY A 299 -4.23 13.02 12.01
CA GLY A 299 -4.12 13.47 13.41
C GLY A 299 -3.38 12.46 14.28
N TYR A 300 -2.70 11.49 13.67
CA TYR A 300 -1.92 10.48 14.37
C TYR A 300 -0.53 10.45 13.78
N ILE A 301 0.47 10.26 14.64
CA ILE A 301 1.79 9.80 14.23
C ILE A 301 1.91 8.33 14.58
N THR A 302 2.64 7.57 13.78
CA THR A 302 2.74 6.11 13.92
C THR A 302 4.15 5.64 13.68
N SER A 303 4.55 4.58 14.37
CA SER A 303 5.56 3.65 13.86
C SER A 303 4.89 2.62 12.94
N ASP A 304 5.54 1.47 12.70
CA ASP A 304 4.95 0.32 12.01
C ASP A 304 3.96 -0.48 12.88
N VAL A 305 3.99 -0.29 14.21
CA VAL A 305 3.21 -1.09 15.18
C VAL A 305 2.54 -0.31 16.32
N LYS A 306 2.88 0.96 16.56
CA LYS A 306 2.21 1.84 17.55
C LYS A 306 1.77 3.14 16.90
N HIS A 307 0.86 3.84 17.58
CA HIS A 307 0.38 5.15 17.19
C HIS A 307 0.08 6.03 18.41
N ILE A 308 0.13 7.34 18.23
CA ILE A 308 -0.36 8.33 19.20
C ILE A 308 -1.14 9.42 18.47
N ASP A 309 -2.25 9.87 19.07
CA ASP A 309 -3.00 11.02 18.56
C ASP A 309 -2.21 12.29 18.86
N VAL A 310 -2.03 13.13 17.85
CA VAL A 310 -1.33 14.42 17.97
C VAL A 310 -1.99 15.31 19.03
N ALA A 311 -3.29 15.14 19.28
CA ALA A 311 -4.01 15.86 20.32
C ALA A 311 -3.52 15.56 21.74
N TYR A 312 -2.83 14.43 21.96
CA TYR A 312 -2.33 14.01 23.28
C TYR A 312 -0.81 14.20 23.43
N LEU A 313 -0.10 14.75 22.44
CA LEU A 313 1.35 14.95 22.52
C LEU A 313 1.78 15.88 23.66
N ASP A 314 0.96 16.86 24.05
CA ASP A 314 1.29 17.80 25.13
C ASP A 314 1.35 17.13 26.51
N ASP A 315 0.65 16.00 26.70
CA ASP A 315 0.62 15.22 27.94
C ASP A 315 1.44 13.91 27.83
N ALA A 316 2.09 13.67 26.70
CA ALA A 316 2.80 12.43 26.39
C ALA A 316 4.19 12.39 27.02
N ASN A 317 4.63 11.20 27.44
CA ASN A 317 6.00 10.94 27.84
C ASN A 317 6.90 10.84 26.59
N ILE A 318 7.51 11.95 26.20
CA ILE A 318 8.36 12.05 25.00
C ILE A 318 9.84 12.01 25.39
N TYR A 319 10.57 11.00 24.93
CA TYR A 319 12.03 11.03 25.02
C TYR A 319 12.62 11.97 23.98
N ARG A 320 13.64 12.76 24.36
CA ARG A 320 14.31 13.69 23.45
C ARG A 320 15.74 13.23 23.18
N LEU A 321 15.94 12.60 22.03
CA LEU A 321 17.27 12.40 21.45
C LEU A 321 17.63 13.67 20.67
N ASP A 322 18.21 14.63 21.37
CA ASP A 322 18.47 15.96 20.84
C ASP A 322 19.93 16.38 21.11
N ALA A 323 20.73 16.36 20.04
CA ALA A 323 22.15 16.71 20.08
C ALA A 323 22.40 18.20 20.39
N ALA A 324 21.39 19.07 20.31
CA ALA A 324 21.54 20.49 20.64
C ALA A 324 21.49 20.74 22.16
N ILE A 325 20.93 19.80 22.94
CA ILE A 325 20.76 19.92 24.39
C ILE A 325 21.50 18.84 25.20
N ASP A 326 21.85 17.70 24.58
CA ASP A 326 22.60 16.63 25.21
C ASP A 326 24.01 16.48 24.60
N PRO A 327 25.07 16.90 25.32
CA PRO A 327 26.45 16.76 24.85
C PRO A 327 26.90 15.32 24.61
N ALA A 328 26.35 14.34 25.34
CA ALA A 328 26.71 12.94 25.16
C ALA A 328 26.17 12.39 23.84
N VAL A 329 24.94 12.78 23.47
CA VAL A 329 24.34 12.50 22.16
C VAL A 329 25.18 13.15 21.05
N SER A 330 25.52 14.43 21.20
CA SER A 330 26.35 15.15 20.21
C SER A 330 27.70 14.47 19.99
N GLU A 331 28.43 14.15 21.07
CA GLU A 331 29.76 13.52 20.98
C GLU A 331 29.71 12.13 20.35
N ALA A 332 28.67 11.34 20.65
CA ALA A 332 28.50 10.01 20.06
C ALA A 332 28.23 10.09 18.54
N LEU A 333 27.34 11.00 18.12
CA LEU A 333 27.00 11.19 16.72
C LEU A 333 28.18 11.78 15.92
N GLU A 334 28.94 12.73 16.48
CA GLU A 334 30.15 13.29 15.84
C GLU A 334 31.21 12.23 15.56
N LYS A 335 31.33 11.23 16.43
CA LYS A 335 32.27 10.10 16.27
C LYS A 335 31.75 9.00 15.35
N ASN A 336 30.54 9.14 14.82
CA ASN A 336 29.82 8.10 14.10
C ASN A 336 29.78 6.79 14.91
N ASP A 337 29.54 6.91 16.22
CA ASP A 337 29.50 5.77 17.13
C ASP A 337 28.18 5.00 16.98
N ILE A 338 28.19 4.03 16.06
CA ILE A 338 27.04 3.16 15.78
C ILE A 338 26.64 2.36 17.03
N SER A 339 27.61 1.97 17.87
CA SER A 339 27.35 1.18 19.06
C SER A 339 26.54 1.97 20.09
N TRP A 340 26.84 3.26 20.24
CA TRP A 340 26.06 4.14 21.10
C TRP A 340 24.60 4.25 20.65
N THR A 341 24.35 4.38 19.34
CA THR A 341 22.98 4.50 18.81
C THR A 341 22.18 3.23 19.05
N GLU A 342 22.81 2.06 18.93
CA GLU A 342 22.18 0.76 19.22
C GLU A 342 21.92 0.57 20.73
N GLU A 343 22.86 0.93 21.60
CA GLU A 343 22.66 0.90 23.06
C GLU A 343 21.53 1.84 23.49
N ALA A 344 21.52 3.08 23.00
CA ALA A 344 20.44 4.02 23.25
C ALA A 344 19.09 3.47 22.75
N ALA A 345 19.04 2.86 21.57
CA ALA A 345 17.81 2.26 21.04
C ALA A 345 17.29 1.12 21.92
N LEU A 346 18.18 0.29 22.48
CA LEU A 346 17.82 -0.80 23.39
C LEU A 346 17.28 -0.29 24.73
N ASP A 347 17.92 0.73 25.30
CA ASP A 347 17.47 1.36 26.54
C ASP A 347 16.08 2.00 26.35
N LEU A 348 15.89 2.75 25.26
CA LEU A 348 14.58 3.34 24.92
C LEU A 348 13.50 2.28 24.74
N ALA A 349 13.82 1.17 24.08
CA ALA A 349 12.89 0.07 23.89
C ALA A 349 12.51 -0.62 25.22
N ALA A 350 13.40 -0.61 26.21
CA ALA A 350 13.16 -1.19 27.54
C ALA A 350 12.35 -0.28 28.46
N GLU A 351 12.59 1.04 28.40
CA GLU A 351 11.88 2.03 29.23
C GLU A 351 10.46 2.30 28.74
N GLY A 352 10.27 2.39 27.43
CA GLY A 352 8.99 2.65 26.78
C GLY A 352 8.53 4.10 26.91
N TYR A 353 8.33 4.76 25.77
CA TYR A 353 7.85 6.13 25.68
C TYR A 353 6.54 6.20 24.88
N ASP A 354 5.88 7.35 24.91
CA ASP A 354 4.71 7.58 24.05
C ASP A 354 5.14 8.02 22.64
N ALA A 355 6.29 8.70 22.54
CA ALA A 355 6.96 9.05 21.28
C ALA A 355 8.45 9.38 21.52
N ILE A 356 9.24 9.37 20.45
CA ILE A 356 10.66 9.77 20.46
C ILE A 356 10.84 11.00 19.59
N LEU A 357 11.35 12.09 20.16
CA LEU A 357 11.83 13.23 19.40
C LEU A 357 13.29 13.04 19.00
N VAL A 358 13.59 13.24 17.72
CA VAL A 358 14.94 13.13 17.14
C VAL A 358 15.34 14.46 16.53
N ASN A 359 16.45 15.03 17.03
CA ASN A 359 17.09 16.24 16.52
C ASN A 359 18.61 16.04 16.48
N VAL A 360 19.22 16.14 15.29
CA VAL A 360 20.65 15.93 15.06
C VAL A 360 21.34 17.12 14.40
N ASP A 361 20.64 18.25 14.23
CA ASP A 361 21.11 19.36 13.40
C ASP A 361 22.41 19.99 13.92
N SER A 362 22.64 19.98 15.24
CA SER A 362 23.83 20.60 15.87
C SER A 362 25.14 19.89 15.57
N VAL A 363 25.10 18.61 15.20
CA VAL A 363 26.30 17.78 14.91
C VAL A 363 26.94 18.20 13.58
N GLY A 364 26.17 18.78 12.67
CA GLY A 364 26.57 19.01 11.29
C GLY A 364 26.85 17.70 10.53
N GLY A 365 27.31 17.80 9.28
CA GLY A 365 27.68 16.63 8.46
C GLY A 365 26.80 16.43 7.22
N ASP A 366 26.83 15.21 6.69
CA ASP A 366 26.01 14.82 5.53
C ASP A 366 24.53 14.71 5.94
N THR A 367 23.65 15.10 5.01
CA THR A 367 22.20 14.94 5.04
C THR A 367 21.73 13.51 5.40
N GLY A 368 22.58 12.50 5.25
CA GLY A 368 22.29 11.12 5.63
C GLY A 368 22.32 10.82 7.14
N LEU A 369 22.87 11.69 8.00
CA LEU A 369 23.00 11.38 9.44
C LEU A 369 21.64 11.12 10.10
N LEU A 370 20.65 11.98 9.85
CA LEU A 370 19.31 11.85 10.42
C LEU A 370 18.64 10.54 9.99
N ALA A 371 18.76 10.17 8.70
CA ALA A 371 18.23 8.92 8.18
C ALA A 371 18.91 7.71 8.85
N ASN A 372 20.24 7.73 9.01
CA ASN A 372 20.98 6.66 9.66
C ASN A 372 20.54 6.45 11.12
N VAL A 373 20.35 7.54 11.88
CA VAL A 373 19.86 7.48 13.27
C VAL A 373 18.44 6.90 13.31
N ILE A 374 17.54 7.38 12.45
CA ILE A 374 16.16 6.87 12.37
C ILE A 374 16.11 5.39 12.01
N ASP A 375 16.92 4.96 11.04
CA ASP A 375 16.98 3.56 10.62
C ASP A 375 17.37 2.62 11.76
N ARG A 376 18.36 3.04 12.55
CA ARG A 376 18.83 2.28 13.72
C ARG A 376 17.78 2.25 14.82
N LEU A 377 17.22 3.40 15.18
CA LEU A 377 16.23 3.50 16.25
C LEU A 377 14.98 2.67 15.95
N GLN A 378 14.41 2.76 14.73
CA GLN A 378 13.13 2.11 14.39
C GLN A 378 13.18 0.57 14.43
N TRP A 379 14.39 0.00 14.41
CA TRP A 379 14.58 -1.43 14.55
C TRP A 379 14.16 -1.94 15.93
N TYR A 380 14.55 -1.20 16.98
CA TYR A 380 14.34 -1.57 18.38
C TYR A 380 13.16 -0.82 19.01
N VAL A 381 13.06 0.48 18.73
CA VAL A 381 12.06 1.35 19.32
C VAL A 381 10.78 1.30 18.51
N LYS A 382 9.69 0.91 19.18
CA LYS A 382 8.36 0.77 18.55
C LYS A 382 7.48 2.00 18.73
N ASP A 383 7.96 3.01 19.43
CA ASP A 383 7.24 4.26 19.67
C ASP A 383 7.30 5.17 18.42
N PRO A 384 6.24 5.93 18.10
CA PRO A 384 6.24 6.86 16.97
C PRO A 384 7.31 7.95 17.09
N PHE A 385 7.84 8.40 15.95
CA PHE A 385 8.92 9.40 15.92
C PHE A 385 8.41 10.79 15.57
N ILE A 386 8.99 11.77 16.24
CA ILE A 386 8.86 13.19 15.97
C ILE A 386 10.22 13.67 15.47
N ILE A 387 10.27 14.15 14.24
CA ILE A 387 11.50 14.61 13.60
C ILE A 387 11.53 16.13 13.67
N GLN A 388 12.62 16.66 14.23
CA GLN A 388 12.92 18.07 14.24
C GLN A 388 14.20 18.29 13.45
N THR A 389 14.10 19.02 12.34
CA THR A 389 15.24 19.41 11.52
C THR A 389 14.94 20.68 10.71
N ASP A 390 15.94 21.53 10.49
CA ASP A 390 15.88 22.67 9.56
C ASP A 390 16.34 22.32 8.12
N ASN A 391 16.76 21.07 7.89
CA ASN A 391 17.30 20.62 6.61
C ASN A 391 16.31 19.73 5.84
N ALA A 392 15.75 20.27 4.75
CA ALA A 392 14.76 19.57 3.92
C ALA A 392 15.31 18.30 3.26
N ALA A 393 16.59 18.26 2.88
CA ALA A 393 17.20 17.07 2.29
C ALA A 393 17.44 15.96 3.33
N ALA A 394 17.81 16.34 4.56
CA ALA A 394 17.91 15.39 5.67
C ALA A 394 16.53 14.81 6.03
N LEU A 395 15.49 15.65 6.09
CA LEU A 395 14.12 15.21 6.31
C LEU A 395 13.63 14.27 5.20
N GLU A 396 13.87 14.61 3.93
CA GLU A 396 13.48 13.75 2.80
C GLU A 396 14.14 12.38 2.91
N SER A 397 15.44 12.33 3.22
CA SER A 397 16.19 11.09 3.39
C SER A 397 15.62 10.23 4.53
N ALA A 398 15.25 10.85 5.64
CA ALA A 398 14.62 10.19 6.78
C ALA A 398 13.20 9.66 6.48
N LEU A 399 12.35 10.47 5.87
CA LEU A 399 10.94 10.10 5.63
C LEU A 399 10.76 9.03 4.55
N LYS A 400 11.73 8.88 3.64
CA LYS A 400 11.79 7.77 2.69
C LYS A 400 11.82 6.41 3.38
N ILE A 401 12.64 6.28 4.43
CA ILE A 401 12.88 5.00 5.12
C ILE A 401 12.03 4.80 6.37
N TYR A 402 11.41 5.86 6.90
CA TYR A 402 10.58 5.75 8.09
C TYR A 402 9.33 4.90 7.84
N ARG A 403 9.07 3.89 8.68
CA ARG A 403 8.03 2.88 8.42
C ARG A 403 6.61 3.26 8.83
N GLY A 404 6.39 4.48 9.32
CA GLY A 404 5.08 4.98 9.72
C GLY A 404 4.82 6.40 9.25
N THR A 405 3.98 7.12 10.00
CA THR A 405 3.73 8.55 9.81
C THR A 405 4.47 9.34 10.89
N ALA A 406 5.55 10.03 10.51
CA ALA A 406 6.33 10.84 11.46
C ALA A 406 5.60 12.14 11.80
N GLY A 407 5.79 12.61 13.04
CA GLY A 407 5.55 14.01 13.37
C GLY A 407 6.71 14.86 12.84
N VAL A 408 6.43 16.03 12.27
CA VAL A 408 7.47 16.95 11.79
C VAL A 408 7.28 18.31 12.45
N VAL A 409 8.28 18.71 13.25
CA VAL A 409 8.28 20.01 13.93
C VAL A 409 8.63 21.11 12.92
N LEU A 410 7.88 22.22 12.94
CA LEU A 410 8.25 23.44 12.21
C LEU A 410 8.69 24.50 13.21
N ASN A 411 9.90 25.01 13.03
CA ASN A 411 10.51 25.94 13.98
C ASN A 411 10.11 27.40 13.70
N ASP A 412 9.82 27.76 12.44
CA ASP A 412 9.36 29.10 12.06
C ASP A 412 8.42 29.11 10.83
N ARG A 413 7.82 30.28 10.54
CA ARG A 413 6.89 30.48 9.41
C ARG A 413 7.55 30.38 8.02
N SER A 414 8.87 30.27 7.92
CA SER A 414 9.62 30.23 6.65
C SER A 414 9.94 28.81 6.13
N ASP A 415 9.46 27.77 6.80
CA ASP A 415 9.84 26.38 6.51
C ASP A 415 8.96 25.73 5.41
N ASP A 416 8.73 26.45 4.31
CA ASP A 416 7.90 25.98 3.19
C ASP A 416 8.48 24.72 2.53
N GLU A 417 9.81 24.56 2.54
CA GLU A 417 10.48 23.37 1.98
C GLU A 417 10.31 22.14 2.88
N ILE A 418 10.51 22.28 4.19
CA ILE A 418 10.26 21.22 5.19
C ILE A 418 8.80 20.77 5.12
N ARG A 419 7.86 21.73 5.04
CA ARG A 419 6.44 21.43 4.91
C ARG A 419 6.14 20.62 3.65
N LYS A 420 6.68 21.02 2.49
CA LYS A 420 6.49 20.29 1.23
C LYS A 420 7.03 18.86 1.31
N VAL A 421 8.20 18.68 1.91
CA VAL A 421 8.79 17.35 2.12
C VAL A 421 7.91 16.52 3.06
N ALA A 422 7.51 17.06 4.20
CA ALA A 422 6.61 16.38 5.12
C ALA A 422 5.30 15.96 4.43
N GLU A 423 4.63 16.87 3.72
CA GLU A 423 3.39 16.58 3.00
C GLU A 423 3.57 15.52 1.92
N LYS A 424 4.67 15.58 1.14
CA LYS A 424 4.99 14.59 0.09
C LYS A 424 5.11 13.17 0.66
N TYR A 425 5.75 13.02 1.81
CA TYR A 425 6.02 11.71 2.43
C TYR A 425 5.01 11.31 3.52
N GLY A 426 3.93 12.06 3.67
CA GLY A 426 2.84 11.78 4.61
C GLY A 426 3.20 12.01 6.08
N GLY A 427 4.12 12.93 6.36
CA GLY A 427 4.42 13.43 7.70
C GLY A 427 3.34 14.38 8.20
N VAL A 428 3.10 14.38 9.51
CA VAL A 428 2.13 15.24 10.17
C VAL A 428 2.83 16.44 10.79
N ILE A 429 2.46 17.64 10.36
CA ILE A 429 3.03 18.88 10.87
C ILE A 429 2.62 19.12 12.33
N ILE A 430 3.60 19.26 13.20
CA ILE A 430 3.45 19.65 14.61
C ILE A 430 3.85 21.12 14.71
N SER A 431 2.86 21.99 14.87
CA SER A 431 2.99 23.46 14.81
C SER A 431 3.23 24.12 16.17
N ARG A 432 3.57 23.34 17.20
CA ARG A 432 3.77 23.80 18.57
C ARG A 432 5.20 23.51 18.98
N SER A 433 5.80 24.41 19.76
CA SER A 433 6.87 23.98 20.66
C SER A 433 6.26 22.89 21.53
N ILE A 434 6.68 21.65 21.37
CA ILE A 434 6.40 20.59 22.34
C ILE A 434 7.08 21.10 23.63
N ALA A 435 6.30 21.75 24.48
CA ALA A 435 6.80 22.64 25.52
C ALA A 435 7.14 21.84 26.76
N GLY A 436 8.37 22.02 27.26
CA GLY A 436 8.87 21.47 28.53
C GLY A 436 9.43 20.07 28.38
#